data_AF-I4Z3A1-F1
#
_entry.id   AF-I4Z3A1-F1
#
_cell.length_a   1.000
_cell.length_b   1.000
_cell.length_c   1.000
_cell.angle_alpha   90.00
_cell.angle_beta   90.00
_cell.angle_gamma   90.00
#
_symmetry.space_group_name_H-M   'P 1'
#
loop_
_entity.id
_entity.type
_entity.pdbx_description
1 polymer ?
#
loop_
_entity_poly.entity_id
_entity_poly.type
_entity_poly.pdbx_seq_one_letter_code
_entity_poly.pdbx_strand_id
1 'polypeptide(L)'
;MEEAGEALFAFTTLPPSQWKSARTTNAIERLHEEFKRRIKTQTVLPSDATAAMLFWALLASGQITMRKVDGWKTLPKISSGQETTIDLAA
;
A
#
# COMPACT_ATOMS: atom_id res chain seq x y z
N MET A 1 -4.99 5.12 23.81
CA MET A 1 -5.62 5.87 22.69
C MET A 1 -4.63 6.79 21.97
N GLU A 2 -3.47 7.08 22.56
CA GLU A 2 -2.49 8.07 22.06
C GLU A 2 -1.55 7.54 20.95
N GLU A 3 -1.51 6.22 20.72
CA GLU A 3 -0.39 5.59 20.01
C GLU A 3 -0.47 5.61 18.46
N ALA A 4 -1.63 5.90 17.89
CA ALA A 4 -1.83 5.95 16.43
C ALA A 4 -2.31 7.32 15.91
N GLY A 5 -2.45 8.32 16.79
CA GLY A 5 -3.13 9.59 16.48
C GLY A 5 -2.59 10.29 15.24
N GLU A 6 -1.29 10.59 15.22
CA GLU A 6 -0.66 11.25 14.07
C GLU A 6 -0.57 10.36 12.84
N ALA A 7 -0.34 9.05 13.03
CA ALA A 7 -0.24 8.08 11.94
C ALA A 7 -1.57 7.92 11.17
N LEU A 8 -2.71 8.07 11.86
CA LEU A 8 -4.04 8.04 11.22
C LEU A 8 -4.27 9.23 10.28
N PHE A 9 -3.60 10.36 10.52
CA PHE A 9 -3.71 11.56 9.68
C PHE A 9 -2.57 11.69 8.65
N ALA A 10 -1.61 10.77 8.61
CA ALA A 10 -0.48 10.84 7.69
C ALA A 10 -0.90 10.98 6.21
N PHE A 11 -2.04 10.39 5.82
CA PHE A 11 -2.58 10.48 4.45
C PHE A 11 -3.00 11.91 4.05
N THR A 12 -3.21 12.81 5.01
CA THR A 12 -3.59 14.21 4.74
C THR A 12 -2.46 14.96 4.04
N THR A 13 -1.20 14.55 4.21
CA THR A 13 -0.06 15.12 3.46
C THR A 13 -0.14 14.89 1.94
N LEU A 14 -1.01 13.99 1.49
CA LEU A 14 -1.26 13.72 0.07
C LEU A 14 -2.40 14.59 -0.46
N PRO A 15 -2.47 14.86 -1.78
CA PRO A 15 -3.62 15.50 -2.40
C PRO A 15 -4.94 14.75 -2.12
N PRO A 16 -6.07 15.46 -1.94
CA PRO A 16 -7.37 14.83 -1.67
C PRO A 16 -7.78 13.74 -2.67
N SER A 17 -7.35 13.88 -3.94
CA SER A 17 -7.56 12.87 -5.00
C SER A 17 -6.91 11.52 -4.68
N GLN A 18 -5.90 11.48 -3.81
CA GLN A 18 -5.14 10.28 -3.44
C GLN A 18 -5.60 9.67 -2.11
N TRP A 19 -6.36 10.39 -1.27
CA TRP A 19 -6.77 9.92 0.06
C TRP A 19 -7.53 8.59 0.03
N LYS A 20 -8.34 8.37 -1.00
CA LYS A 20 -9.07 7.11 -1.17
C LYS A 20 -8.12 5.93 -1.41
N SER A 21 -7.08 6.16 -2.20
CA SER A 21 -6.07 5.14 -2.50
C SER A 21 -5.07 4.95 -1.36
N ALA A 22 -4.75 6.00 -0.61
CA ALA A 22 -3.88 5.92 0.56
C ALA A 22 -4.52 5.15 1.72
N ARG A 23 -5.84 5.22 1.87
CA ARG A 23 -6.59 4.55 2.95
C ARG A 23 -7.08 3.15 2.58
N THR A 24 -6.98 2.73 1.33
CA THR A 24 -7.47 1.40 0.92
C THR A 24 -6.37 0.35 1.01
N THR A 25 -6.66 -0.74 1.72
CA THR A 25 -5.78 -1.91 1.88
C THR A 25 -6.12 -3.05 0.91
N ASN A 26 -7.14 -2.88 0.07
CA ASN A 26 -7.66 -3.95 -0.79
C ASN A 26 -6.59 -4.60 -1.69
N ALA A 27 -5.66 -3.80 -2.23
CA ALA A 27 -4.59 -4.34 -3.09
C ALA A 27 -3.61 -5.22 -2.29
N ILE A 28 -3.21 -4.80 -1.09
CA ILE A 28 -2.29 -5.55 -0.24
C ILE A 28 -2.98 -6.76 0.41
N GLU A 29 -4.27 -6.67 0.71
CA GLU A 29 -5.07 -7.79 1.22
C GLU A 29 -5.16 -8.91 0.19
N ARG A 30 -5.53 -8.58 -1.05
CA ARG A 30 -5.58 -9.55 -2.16
C ARG A 30 -4.22 -10.19 -2.41
N LEU A 31 -3.13 -9.42 -2.32
CA LEU A 31 -1.76 -9.93 -2.43
C LEU A 31 -1.41 -10.91 -1.31
N HIS A 32 -1.72 -10.56 -0.07
CA HIS A 32 -1.51 -11.46 1.05
C HIS A 32 -2.38 -12.72 1.00
N GLU A 33 -3.63 -12.64 0.53
CA GLU A 33 -4.50 -13.80 0.36
C GLU A 33 -3.95 -14.79 -0.67
N GLU A 34 -3.53 -14.29 -1.82
CA GLU A 34 -2.95 -15.11 -2.88
C GLU A 34 -1.59 -15.69 -2.46
N PHE A 35 -0.77 -14.93 -1.73
CA PHE A 35 0.45 -15.44 -1.11
C PHE A 35 0.12 -16.60 -0.17
N LYS A 36 -0.82 -16.41 0.78
CA LYS A 36 -1.31 -17.47 1.69
C LYS A 36 -1.82 -18.70 0.93
N ARG A 37 -2.57 -18.50 -0.17
CA ARG A 37 -3.10 -19.59 -1.00
C ARG A 37 -1.98 -20.43 -1.61
N ARG A 38 -0.89 -19.80 -2.06
CA ARG A 38 0.26 -20.50 -2.68
C ARG A 38 1.11 -21.27 -1.69
N ILE A 39 1.31 -20.71 -0.51
CA ILE A 39 2.08 -21.39 0.54
C ILE A 39 1.23 -22.41 1.31
N LYS A 40 -0.10 -22.41 1.18
CA LYS A 40 -0.99 -23.35 1.87
C LYS A 40 -0.62 -24.83 1.63
N THR A 41 -0.12 -25.17 0.45
CA THR A 41 0.33 -26.53 0.11
C THR A 41 1.79 -26.79 0.47
N GLN A 42 2.61 -25.74 0.57
CA GLN A 42 3.98 -25.79 1.05
C GLN A 42 3.99 -25.46 2.54
N THR A 43 3.77 -26.47 3.38
CA THR A 43 3.58 -26.35 4.83
C THR A 43 4.73 -25.66 5.58
N VAL A 44 5.91 -25.50 4.95
CA VAL A 44 7.04 -24.74 5.49
C VAL A 44 7.78 -24.03 4.36
N LEU A 45 8.06 -22.73 4.53
CA LEU A 45 8.99 -21.99 3.68
C LEU A 45 10.43 -22.21 4.19
N PRO A 46 11.40 -22.47 3.30
CA PRO A 46 12.76 -22.83 3.72
C PRO A 46 13.58 -21.66 4.30
N SER A 47 13.18 -20.40 4.04
CA SER A 47 13.78 -19.20 4.62
C SER A 47 12.86 -17.98 4.50
N ASP A 48 13.16 -16.92 5.25
CA ASP A 48 12.57 -15.59 5.12
C ASP A 48 12.83 -14.97 3.73
N ALA A 49 14.02 -15.17 3.17
CA ALA A 49 14.36 -14.74 1.81
C ALA A 49 13.45 -15.39 0.76
N THR A 50 13.10 -16.67 0.93
CA THR A 50 12.15 -17.35 0.04
C THR A 50 10.75 -16.76 0.12
N ALA A 51 10.29 -16.42 1.32
CA ALA A 51 9.00 -15.74 1.50
C ALA A 51 8.96 -14.41 0.74
N ALA A 52 10.00 -13.59 0.90
CA ALA A 52 10.14 -12.31 0.21
C ALA A 52 10.19 -12.50 -1.31
N MET A 53 11.01 -13.45 -1.82
CA MET A 53 11.08 -13.72 -3.26
C MET A 53 9.73 -14.16 -3.84
N LEU A 54 8.98 -15.01 -3.14
CA LEU A 54 7.67 -15.49 -3.60
C LEU A 54 6.64 -14.36 -3.61
N PHE A 55 6.71 -13.47 -2.62
CA PHE A 55 5.88 -12.27 -2.55
C PHE A 55 6.17 -11.30 -3.70
N TRP A 56 7.45 -11.00 -3.97
CA TRP A 56 7.85 -10.16 -5.09
C TRP A 56 7.56 -10.79 -6.45
N ALA A 57 7.77 -12.10 -6.60
CA ALA A 57 7.43 -12.82 -7.82
C ALA A 57 5.92 -12.80 -8.10
N LEU A 58 5.09 -12.88 -7.06
CA LEU A 58 3.64 -12.76 -7.18
C LEU A 58 3.20 -11.36 -7.57
N LEU A 59 3.88 -10.34 -7.04
CA LEU A 59 3.66 -8.95 -7.45
C LEU A 59 4.05 -8.74 -8.93
N ALA A 60 5.21 -9.26 -9.33
CA ALA A 60 5.73 -9.13 -10.69
C ALA A 60 4.96 -9.97 -11.72
N SER A 61 4.34 -11.09 -11.32
CA SER A 61 3.57 -11.94 -12.24
C SER A 61 2.29 -11.30 -12.76
N GLY A 62 1.84 -10.19 -12.16
CA GLY A 62 0.65 -9.45 -12.59
C GLY A 62 -0.66 -10.20 -12.40
N GLN A 63 -0.66 -11.36 -11.73
CA GLN A 63 -1.90 -12.11 -11.40
C GLN A 63 -2.81 -11.34 -10.44
N ILE A 64 -2.24 -10.41 -9.68
CA ILE A 64 -2.97 -9.42 -8.91
C ILE A 64 -2.76 -8.07 -9.58
N THR A 65 -3.81 -7.57 -10.20
CA THR A 65 -3.80 -6.25 -10.80
C THR A 65 -3.90 -5.20 -9.69
N MET A 66 -2.77 -4.56 -9.40
CA MET A 66 -2.81 -3.32 -8.63
C MET A 66 -3.53 -2.27 -9.47
N ARG A 67 -4.65 -1.76 -8.95
CA ARG A 67 -5.35 -0.65 -9.59
C ARG A 67 -4.42 0.57 -9.56
N LYS A 68 -4.43 1.38 -10.63
CA LYS A 68 -3.73 2.67 -10.59
C LYS A 68 -4.24 3.47 -9.40
N VAL A 69 -3.32 4.04 -8.63
CA VAL A 69 -3.62 4.96 -7.54
C VAL A 69 -4.44 6.11 -8.12
N ASP A 70 -5.58 6.42 -7.51
CA ASP A 70 -6.35 7.61 -7.86
C ASP A 70 -5.45 8.83 -7.62
N GLY A 71 -5.32 9.71 -8.62
CA GLY A 71 -4.33 10.80 -8.57
C GLY A 71 -2.89 10.37 -8.83
N TRP A 72 -2.61 9.20 -9.45
CA TRP A 72 -1.24 8.77 -9.77
C TRP A 72 -0.43 9.80 -10.60
N LYS A 73 -1.11 10.62 -11.42
CA LYS A 73 -0.49 11.70 -12.20
C LYS A 73 0.16 12.77 -11.33
N THR A 74 -0.27 12.94 -10.09
CA THR A 74 0.27 13.93 -9.14
C THR A 74 1.27 13.33 -8.16
N LEU A 75 1.51 12.01 -8.18
CA LEU A 75 2.53 11.36 -7.33
C LEU A 75 3.94 11.94 -7.50
N PRO A 76 4.43 12.23 -8.73
CA PRO A 76 5.78 12.78 -8.91
C PRO A 76 5.98 14.17 -8.29
N LYS A 77 4.89 14.92 -8.06
CA LYS A 77 4.94 16.26 -7.45
C LYS A 77 5.08 16.23 -5.92
N ILE A 78 4.72 15.11 -5.28
CA ILE A 78 4.76 14.98 -3.82
C ILE A 78 6.18 14.60 -3.36
N SER A 79 6.89 13.78 -4.14
CA SER A 79 8.29 13.42 -3.86
C SER A 79 9.26 14.61 -3.85
N SER A 80 8.84 15.78 -4.35
CA SER A 80 9.60 17.03 -4.33
C SER A 80 9.33 17.92 -3.10
N GLY A 81 8.71 17.41 -2.03
CA GLY A 81 8.66 18.10 -0.73
C GLY A 81 7.68 19.28 -0.64
N GLN A 82 6.59 19.25 -1.41
CA GLN A 82 5.55 20.29 -1.27
C GLN A 82 4.58 19.91 -0.15
N GLU A 83 4.83 20.44 1.05
CA GLU A 83 3.87 20.46 2.17
C GLU A 83 2.63 21.27 1.76
N THR A 84 1.57 20.60 1.33
CA THR A 84 0.25 21.23 1.28
C THR A 84 -0.31 21.23 2.69
N THR A 85 -0.11 22.33 3.43
CA THR A 85 -0.90 22.66 4.63
C THR A 85 -2.38 22.57 4.26
N ILE A 86 -3.09 21.65 4.90
CA ILE A 86 -4.55 21.60 4.86
C ILE A 86 -5.04 22.38 6.08
N ASP A 87 -5.71 23.49 5.82
CA ASP A 87 -6.34 24.31 6.85
C ASP A 87 -7.59 23.56 7.36
N LEU A 88 -7.54 23.07 8.59
CA LEU A 88 -8.55 22.22 9.24
C LEU A 88 -9.67 23.03 9.93
N ALA A 89 -9.98 24.23 9.43
CA ALA A 89 -11.02 25.10 9.97
C ALA A 89 -12.16 25.31 8.96
N ALA A 90 -13.16 24.41 8.98
CA ALA A 90 -14.52 24.66 8.47
C ALA A 90 -15.52 23.67 9.12
#